data_AF-A0A9J7N1V3-F1
#
_entry.id   AF-A0A9J7N1V3-F1
#
_cell.length_a   1.000
_cell.length_b   1.000
_cell.length_c   1.000
_cell.angle_alpha   90.00
_cell.angle_beta   90.00
_cell.angle_gamma   90.00
#
_symmetry.space_group_name_H-M   'P 1'
#
loop_
_entity.id
_entity.type
_entity.pdbx_description
1 polymer ?
#
loop_
_entity_poly.entity_id
_entity_poly.type
_entity_poly.pdbx_seq_one_letter_code
_entity_poly.pdbx_strand_id
1 'polypeptide(L)'
;MHGPLGLPGPSGRDGRDGIPCPAEPPGPPGPPGPEGSPGPEGPPGPEGPTGPESPPGSNGSDGRNGSDGLPRPPGSCNCSGNDVSPVTDCDDVYKAGHTTSGVYTIQPDDFGAAFRVYCEMKAGVGGWTVLQKRFDGSVDFANDWKTYKNGFGDLSGEFWLGNDKIYQISNEKVYLLRIDLKNWSSETVYGEYDRFYIEDEAAKYRLHVGAYSGTAGDGGYGLSYNDGHRFSTHDQDNDDISGVDCATSLGGRGGWWYGACEWVNLNQPYKHGGGGDNQNGIEWYAWSAHRYSIKSSFMKIRPAP
;
A
#
# COMPACT_ATOMS: atom_id res chain seq x y z
N MET A 1 -67.10 -13.11 85.74
CA MET A 1 -66.12 -12.10 85.26
C MET A 1 -64.82 -12.83 84.93
N HIS A 2 -64.13 -12.43 83.85
CA HIS A 2 -62.93 -13.08 83.30
C HIS A 2 -61.77 -13.25 84.32
N GLY A 3 -61.02 -14.34 84.23
CA GLY A 3 -59.74 -14.56 84.93
C GLY A 3 -58.75 -15.32 84.01
N PRO A 4 -57.44 -15.00 84.03
CA PRO A 4 -56.52 -15.16 82.90
C PRO A 4 -56.00 -16.59 82.68
N LEU A 5 -55.55 -16.83 81.43
CA LEU A 5 -54.87 -18.04 80.98
C LEU A 5 -53.48 -18.17 81.64
N GLY A 6 -53.20 -19.31 82.29
CA GLY A 6 -51.88 -19.63 82.86
C GLY A 6 -50.94 -20.27 81.83
N LEU A 7 -49.65 -19.93 81.91
CA LEU A 7 -48.57 -20.33 80.99
C LEU A 7 -48.29 -21.85 80.99
N PRO A 8 -47.85 -22.45 79.87
CA PRO A 8 -47.41 -23.85 79.81
C PRO A 8 -46.11 -24.11 80.58
N GLY A 9 -46.06 -25.23 81.33
CA GLY A 9 -44.86 -25.72 82.00
C GLY A 9 -43.96 -26.57 81.08
N PRO A 10 -42.65 -26.73 81.40
CA PRO A 10 -41.69 -27.31 80.46
C PRO A 10 -41.53 -28.84 80.53
N SER A 11 -41.27 -29.37 79.32
CA SER A 11 -40.42 -30.47 78.85
C SER A 11 -40.28 -31.81 79.58
N GLY A 12 -40.36 -32.90 78.78
CA GLY A 12 -39.67 -34.17 79.01
C GLY A 12 -38.44 -34.30 78.09
N ARG A 13 -37.44 -35.10 78.50
CA ARG A 13 -36.18 -35.34 77.76
C ARG A 13 -36.29 -36.66 76.98
N ASP A 14 -35.81 -36.68 75.74
CA ASP A 14 -35.81 -37.87 74.90
C ASP A 14 -34.69 -38.87 75.29
N GLY A 15 -35.03 -40.15 75.24
CA GLY A 15 -34.18 -41.29 75.58
C GLY A 15 -33.18 -41.66 74.47
N ARG A 16 -32.10 -42.35 74.84
CA ARG A 16 -30.94 -42.66 73.99
C ARG A 16 -31.17 -43.96 73.20
N ASP A 17 -31.07 -43.90 71.88
CA ASP A 17 -31.01 -45.08 71.01
C ASP A 17 -29.59 -45.66 70.93
N GLY A 18 -29.50 -46.99 70.84
CA GLY A 18 -28.27 -47.79 70.95
C GLY A 18 -27.33 -47.76 69.73
N ILE A 19 -26.06 -48.12 69.97
CA ILE A 19 -24.94 -48.03 69.02
C ILE A 19 -25.04 -49.14 67.93
N PRO A 20 -25.05 -48.80 66.63
CA PRO A 20 -24.90 -49.76 65.54
C PRO A 20 -23.45 -50.24 65.36
N CYS A 21 -23.25 -51.48 64.94
CA CYS A 21 -21.93 -52.08 64.65
C CYS A 21 -21.18 -51.36 63.52
N PRO A 22 -19.84 -51.27 63.56
CA PRO A 22 -19.06 -50.56 62.55
C PRO A 22 -19.09 -51.27 61.19
N ALA A 23 -19.27 -50.48 60.13
CA ALA A 23 -19.20 -50.93 58.74
C ALA A 23 -17.76 -51.31 58.35
N GLU A 24 -17.62 -52.30 57.46
CA GLU A 24 -16.32 -52.73 56.95
C GLU A 24 -15.66 -51.63 56.08
N PRO A 25 -14.32 -51.50 56.11
CA PRO A 25 -13.64 -50.49 55.33
C PRO A 25 -13.77 -50.76 53.81
N PRO A 26 -13.86 -49.70 52.98
CA PRO A 26 -13.89 -49.84 51.53
C PRO A 26 -12.66 -50.61 51.01
N GLY A 27 -12.87 -51.40 49.95
CA GLY A 27 -11.78 -52.12 49.28
C GLY A 27 -10.72 -51.17 48.70
N PRO A 28 -9.47 -51.64 48.54
CA PRO A 28 -8.39 -50.80 48.02
C PRO A 28 -8.68 -50.36 46.57
N PRO A 29 -8.26 -49.15 46.16
CA PRO A 29 -8.32 -48.71 44.77
C PRO A 29 -7.64 -49.70 43.82
N GLY A 30 -8.18 -49.84 42.61
CA GLY A 30 -7.55 -50.66 41.57
C GLY A 30 -6.16 -50.14 41.16
N PRO A 31 -5.29 -51.00 40.61
CA PRO A 31 -3.96 -50.58 40.17
C PRO A 31 -4.06 -49.54 39.04
N PRO A 32 -3.15 -48.55 38.97
CA PRO A 32 -3.06 -47.64 37.84
C PRO A 32 -2.93 -48.38 36.51
N GLY A 33 -3.50 -47.81 35.44
CA GLY A 33 -3.35 -48.36 34.09
C GLY A 33 -1.88 -48.31 33.61
N PRO A 34 -1.50 -49.16 32.64
CA PRO A 34 -0.15 -49.14 32.09
C PRO A 34 0.16 -47.79 31.44
N GLU A 35 1.40 -47.33 31.63
CA GLU A 35 1.91 -46.10 31.03
C GLU A 35 1.92 -46.22 29.49
N GLY A 36 1.56 -45.13 28.79
CA GLY A 36 1.54 -45.11 27.33
C GLY A 36 2.94 -45.29 26.75
N SER A 37 3.05 -45.99 25.61
CA SER A 37 4.33 -46.16 24.93
C SER A 37 4.96 -44.81 24.56
N PRO A 38 6.29 -44.62 24.73
CA PRO A 38 6.97 -43.42 24.28
C PRO A 38 6.68 -43.11 22.80
N GLY A 39 6.53 -41.82 22.48
CA GLY A 39 6.36 -41.38 21.10
C GLY A 39 7.57 -41.71 20.23
N PRO A 40 7.40 -41.79 18.88
CA PRO A 40 8.53 -42.00 17.98
C PRO A 40 9.55 -40.87 18.10
N GLU A 41 10.84 -41.22 17.98
CA GLU A 41 11.92 -40.25 17.93
C GLU A 41 11.75 -39.31 16.73
N GLY A 42 12.03 -38.02 16.93
CA GLY A 42 11.91 -37.02 15.86
C GLY A 42 12.92 -37.26 14.73
N PRO A 43 12.63 -36.76 13.51
CA PRO A 43 13.59 -36.87 12.41
C PRO A 43 14.91 -36.14 12.77
N PRO A 44 16.07 -36.65 12.28
CA PRO A 44 17.35 -35.95 12.42
C PRO A 44 17.26 -34.51 11.91
N GLY A 45 17.92 -33.59 12.60
CA GLY A 45 18.00 -32.19 12.17
C GLY A 45 18.68 -32.04 10.80
N PRO A 46 18.40 -30.95 10.06
CA PRO A 46 19.06 -30.68 8.79
C PRO A 46 20.58 -30.56 8.99
N GLU A 47 21.35 -31.06 8.01
CA GLU A 47 22.80 -30.93 7.97
C GLU A 47 23.17 -29.43 7.96
N GLY A 48 24.21 -29.06 8.73
CA GLY A 48 24.67 -27.67 8.81
C GLY A 48 25.24 -27.18 7.48
N PRO A 49 25.20 -25.86 7.21
CA PRO A 49 25.75 -25.31 5.97
C PRO A 49 27.25 -25.59 5.86
N THR A 50 27.69 -26.05 4.69
CA THR A 50 29.11 -26.17 4.32
C THR A 50 29.79 -24.82 4.51
N GLY A 51 30.96 -24.80 5.17
CA GLY A 51 31.72 -23.58 5.40
C GLY A 51 32.10 -22.86 4.09
N PRO A 52 32.27 -21.52 4.12
CA PRO A 52 32.60 -20.76 2.92
C PRO A 52 33.95 -21.20 2.35
N GLU A 53 33.96 -21.52 1.06
CA GLU A 53 35.18 -21.83 0.31
C GLU A 53 36.10 -20.59 0.28
N SER A 54 37.41 -20.80 0.40
CA SER A 54 38.37 -19.69 0.36
C SER A 54 38.38 -19.04 -1.03
N PRO A 55 38.43 -17.70 -1.14
CA PRO A 55 38.44 -17.05 -2.43
C PRO A 55 39.68 -17.47 -3.25
N PRO A 56 39.53 -17.77 -4.55
CA PRO A 56 40.66 -18.01 -5.44
C PRO A 56 41.61 -16.80 -5.48
N GLY A 57 42.91 -17.07 -5.54
CA GLY A 57 43.94 -16.03 -5.66
C GLY A 57 43.72 -15.15 -6.90
N SER A 58 44.00 -13.85 -6.75
CA SER A 58 43.85 -12.86 -7.83
C SER A 58 44.77 -13.18 -9.01
N ASN A 59 44.20 -13.50 -10.18
CA ASN A 59 44.94 -13.53 -11.43
C ASN A 59 45.33 -12.10 -11.85
N GLY A 60 46.56 -11.97 -12.39
CA GLY A 60 47.16 -10.70 -12.80
C GLY A 60 46.40 -10.00 -13.93
N SER A 61 46.52 -8.67 -13.97
CA SER A 61 45.89 -7.81 -14.96
C SER A 61 46.56 -7.94 -16.33
N ASP A 62 45.89 -8.63 -17.26
CA ASP A 62 46.25 -8.58 -18.69
C ASP A 62 45.53 -7.42 -19.40
N GLY A 63 46.24 -6.82 -20.37
CA GLY A 63 46.07 -5.44 -20.82
C GLY A 63 44.85 -5.12 -21.69
N ARG A 64 44.58 -3.81 -21.81
CA ARG A 64 43.51 -3.23 -22.64
C ARG A 64 43.76 -3.44 -24.13
N ASN A 65 42.73 -3.91 -24.83
CA ASN A 65 42.15 -3.42 -26.10
C ASN A 65 41.17 -4.52 -26.57
N GLY A 66 39.87 -4.27 -26.73
CA GLY A 66 39.22 -3.44 -27.74
C GLY A 66 37.74 -3.88 -27.80
N SER A 67 36.86 -2.93 -28.09
CA SER A 67 35.41 -3.07 -28.26
C SER A 67 34.98 -4.30 -29.07
N ASP A 68 34.06 -5.12 -28.53
CA ASP A 68 33.03 -5.87 -29.26
C ASP A 68 31.94 -6.34 -28.26
N GLY A 69 30.67 -6.09 -28.59
CA GLY A 69 29.52 -6.17 -27.68
C GLY A 69 29.05 -7.60 -27.34
N LEU A 70 28.40 -7.71 -26.18
CA LEU A 70 27.72 -8.92 -25.71
C LEU A 70 26.55 -9.32 -26.65
N PRO A 71 26.23 -10.63 -26.79
CA PRO A 71 25.15 -11.08 -27.67
C PRO A 71 23.77 -10.66 -27.12
N ARG A 72 22.96 -10.03 -27.97
CA ARG A 72 21.54 -9.72 -27.70
C ARG A 72 20.68 -11.00 -27.73
N PRO A 73 19.59 -11.08 -26.94
CA PRO A 73 18.60 -12.16 -27.06
C PRO A 73 17.96 -12.16 -28.46
N PRO A 74 17.52 -13.30 -28.99
CA PRO A 74 16.93 -13.38 -30.32
C PRO A 74 15.54 -12.74 -30.33
N GLY A 75 15.42 -11.54 -30.91
CA GLY A 75 14.10 -10.91 -31.09
C GLY A 75 14.02 -9.39 -31.18
N SER A 76 15.02 -8.69 -31.72
CA SER A 76 14.81 -7.48 -32.56
C SER A 76 16.17 -6.89 -32.95
N CYS A 77 16.49 -6.98 -34.23
CA CYS A 77 17.50 -6.14 -34.85
C CYS A 77 16.76 -5.21 -35.82
N ASN A 78 16.93 -3.91 -35.65
CA ASN A 78 16.88 -3.01 -36.79
C ASN A 78 18.08 -2.06 -36.65
N CYS A 79 19.12 -2.32 -37.45
CA CYS A 79 20.28 -1.45 -37.60
C CYS A 79 20.09 -0.67 -38.90
N SER A 80 19.42 0.47 -38.77
CA SER A 80 19.47 1.60 -39.72
C SER A 80 19.74 2.80 -38.84
N GLY A 81 20.76 3.61 -39.16
CA GLY A 81 21.18 4.76 -38.36
C GLY A 81 20.14 5.87 -38.28
N ASN A 82 19.07 5.62 -37.53
CA ASN A 82 18.20 6.64 -36.96
C ASN A 82 18.51 6.68 -35.47
N ASP A 83 18.86 7.87 -35.02
CA ASP A 83 18.73 8.35 -33.65
C ASP A 83 17.45 7.77 -33.01
N VAL A 84 17.57 6.64 -32.30
CA VAL A 84 16.44 6.10 -31.54
C VAL A 84 16.38 7.00 -30.33
N SER A 85 15.55 8.04 -30.41
CA SER A 85 15.29 8.90 -29.25
C SER A 85 15.04 8.01 -28.03
N PRO A 86 15.72 8.26 -26.90
CA PRO A 86 15.50 7.46 -25.71
C PRO A 86 14.01 7.48 -25.37
N VAL A 87 13.45 6.31 -25.10
CA VAL A 87 12.04 6.17 -24.74
C VAL A 87 11.91 6.55 -23.27
N THR A 88 11.74 7.84 -23.00
CA THR A 88 11.78 8.37 -21.62
C THR A 88 10.45 8.25 -20.90
N ASP A 89 9.35 8.12 -21.63
CA ASP A 89 7.99 8.08 -21.10
C ASP A 89 7.01 7.34 -22.05
N CYS A 90 5.75 7.19 -21.63
CA CYS A 90 4.73 6.53 -22.44
C CYS A 90 4.30 7.32 -23.69
N ASP A 91 4.55 8.62 -23.77
CA ASP A 91 4.26 9.42 -24.96
C ASP A 91 5.27 9.11 -26.06
N ASP A 92 6.55 8.93 -25.72
CA ASP A 92 7.57 8.44 -26.66
C ASP A 92 7.26 7.01 -27.12
N VAL A 93 6.81 6.13 -26.21
CA VAL A 93 6.30 4.78 -26.57
C VAL A 93 5.15 4.89 -27.58
N TYR A 94 4.19 5.79 -27.35
CA TYR A 94 3.04 6.00 -28.23
C TYR A 94 3.46 6.52 -29.61
N LYS A 95 4.35 7.52 -29.64
CA LYS A 95 4.92 8.10 -30.88
C LYS A 95 5.74 7.09 -31.68
N ALA A 96 6.36 6.12 -31.01
CA ALA A 96 7.02 4.99 -31.65
C ALA A 96 6.05 3.97 -32.30
N GLY A 97 4.73 4.21 -32.21
CA GLY A 97 3.69 3.40 -32.86
C GLY A 97 3.05 2.34 -31.96
N HIS A 98 3.44 2.26 -30.69
CA HIS A 98 2.82 1.35 -29.72
C HIS A 98 1.50 1.94 -29.20
N THR A 99 0.38 1.47 -29.75
CA THR A 99 -0.96 2.04 -29.48
C THR A 99 -1.83 1.19 -28.56
N THR A 100 -1.31 0.09 -27.99
CA THR A 100 -2.03 -0.78 -27.06
C THR A 100 -1.69 -0.44 -25.62
N SER A 101 -2.69 -0.28 -24.74
CA SER A 101 -2.44 -0.07 -23.32
C SER A 101 -1.79 -1.29 -22.68
N GLY A 102 -0.82 -1.09 -21.80
CA GLY A 102 -0.08 -2.20 -21.20
C GLY A 102 1.16 -1.76 -20.43
N VAL A 103 1.93 -2.73 -19.99
CA VAL A 103 3.19 -2.46 -19.28
C VAL A 103 4.34 -2.37 -20.27
N TYR A 104 5.07 -1.26 -20.22
CA TYR A 104 6.23 -0.96 -21.06
C TYR A 104 7.45 -0.66 -20.19
N THR A 105 8.64 -0.79 -20.77
CA THR A 105 9.88 -0.35 -20.15
C THR A 105 10.26 1.01 -20.71
N ILE A 106 10.55 1.96 -19.83
CA ILE A 106 11.03 3.31 -20.16
C ILE A 106 12.38 3.55 -19.48
N GLN A 107 13.14 4.50 -19.98
CA GLN A 107 14.37 4.98 -19.37
C GLN A 107 14.37 6.51 -19.40
N PRO A 108 13.88 7.16 -18.33
CA PRO A 108 13.73 8.62 -18.30
C PRO A 108 15.05 9.38 -18.35
N ASP A 109 16.10 8.82 -17.77
CA ASP A 109 17.42 9.45 -17.63
C ASP A 109 18.47 8.63 -18.41
N ASP A 110 19.33 9.32 -19.19
CA ASP A 110 20.35 8.71 -20.06
C ASP A 110 21.32 7.78 -19.32
N PHE A 111 21.56 8.03 -18.04
CA PHE A 111 22.44 7.28 -17.14
C PHE A 111 21.67 6.45 -16.11
N GLY A 112 20.35 6.56 -16.10
CA GLY A 112 19.44 5.95 -15.14
C GLY A 112 19.08 4.53 -15.51
N ALA A 113 18.65 3.78 -14.49
CA ALA A 113 18.15 2.43 -14.72
C ALA A 113 16.78 2.49 -15.41
N ALA A 114 16.63 1.74 -16.50
CA ALA A 114 15.32 1.52 -17.10
C ALA A 114 14.37 0.79 -16.13
N PHE A 115 13.10 1.16 -16.15
CA PHE A 115 12.08 0.52 -15.32
C PHE A 115 10.73 0.43 -16.02
N ARG A 116 9.84 -0.40 -15.46
CA ARG A 116 8.53 -0.70 -16.04
C ARG A 116 7.48 0.29 -15.54
N VAL A 117 6.60 0.71 -16.45
CA VAL A 117 5.43 1.57 -16.20
C VAL A 117 4.20 1.03 -16.91
N TYR A 118 3.01 1.37 -16.44
CA TYR A 118 1.80 1.14 -17.21
C TYR A 118 1.51 2.35 -18.09
N CYS A 119 1.43 2.12 -19.41
CA CYS A 119 1.04 3.12 -20.38
C CYS A 119 -0.42 2.95 -20.76
N GLU A 120 -1.21 4.01 -20.54
CA GLU A 120 -2.56 4.09 -21.06
C GLU A 120 -2.52 4.69 -22.48
N MET A 121 -2.74 3.83 -23.46
CA MET A 121 -2.81 4.17 -24.86
C MET A 121 -4.27 4.22 -25.30
N LYS A 122 -4.73 5.40 -25.70
CA LYS A 122 -6.03 5.63 -26.33
C LYS A 122 -5.81 6.25 -27.71
N ALA A 123 -6.63 5.87 -28.70
CA ALA A 123 -6.52 6.44 -30.04
C ALA A 123 -6.65 7.98 -30.00
N GLY A 124 -5.67 8.69 -30.56
CA GLY A 124 -5.64 10.15 -30.72
C GLY A 124 -5.22 10.97 -29.50
N VAL A 125 -5.23 10.41 -28.29
CA VAL A 125 -4.94 11.12 -27.02
C VAL A 125 -4.21 10.24 -26.00
N GLY A 126 -3.58 9.16 -26.44
CA GLY A 126 -2.80 8.22 -25.61
C GLY A 126 -1.48 8.81 -25.11
N GLY A 127 -0.55 7.94 -24.74
CA GLY A 127 0.78 8.32 -24.27
C GLY A 127 0.85 8.68 -22.79
N TRP A 128 -0.12 8.22 -21.98
CA TRP A 128 -0.14 8.54 -20.55
C TRP A 128 0.66 7.53 -19.74
N THR A 129 1.60 8.03 -18.96
CA THR A 129 2.32 7.24 -17.94
C THR A 129 1.50 7.25 -16.65
N VAL A 130 0.98 6.09 -16.24
CA VAL A 130 0.15 5.98 -15.03
C VAL A 130 1.05 5.86 -13.80
N LEU A 131 0.82 6.76 -12.83
CA LEU A 131 1.58 6.86 -11.58
C LEU A 131 0.90 6.11 -10.43
N GLN A 132 -0.43 6.14 -10.42
CA GLN A 132 -1.27 5.50 -9.41
C GLN A 132 -2.52 4.97 -10.07
N LYS A 133 -2.97 3.79 -9.64
CA LYS A 133 -4.20 3.17 -10.12
C LYS A 133 -4.96 2.48 -8.98
N ARG A 134 -6.20 2.92 -8.70
CA ARG A 134 -7.17 2.31 -7.77
C ARG A 134 -8.49 2.00 -8.47
N PHE A 135 -9.08 0.83 -8.27
CA PHE A 135 -10.40 0.45 -8.80
C PHE A 135 -11.08 -0.75 -8.12
N ASP A 136 -10.38 -1.57 -7.34
CA ASP A 136 -10.91 -2.80 -6.76
C ASP A 136 -10.48 -3.11 -5.32
N GLY A 137 -9.54 -2.36 -4.75
CA GLY A 137 -9.05 -2.57 -3.39
C GLY A 137 -8.18 -3.83 -3.22
N SER A 138 -7.62 -4.38 -4.31
CA SER A 138 -6.74 -5.56 -4.27
C SER A 138 -5.39 -5.31 -3.60
N VAL A 139 -4.99 -4.04 -3.45
CA VAL A 139 -3.71 -3.64 -2.87
C VAL A 139 -3.94 -2.70 -1.69
N ASP A 140 -3.24 -2.96 -0.59
CA ASP A 140 -3.20 -2.06 0.56
C ASP A 140 -2.30 -0.87 0.27
N PHE A 141 -2.77 0.34 0.58
CA PHE A 141 -2.04 1.59 0.39
C PHE A 141 -1.58 2.19 1.73
N ALA A 142 -1.96 1.62 2.88
CA ALA A 142 -1.44 2.02 4.19
C ALA A 142 0.00 1.47 4.41
N ASN A 143 0.94 1.96 3.61
CA ASN A 143 2.34 1.51 3.62
C ASN A 143 3.31 2.57 4.15
N ASP A 144 4.52 2.09 4.50
CA ASP A 144 5.62 2.87 5.03
C ASP A 144 6.36 3.71 3.95
N TRP A 145 7.24 4.62 4.41
CA TRP A 145 8.02 5.52 3.55
C TRP A 145 8.82 4.76 2.50
N LYS A 146 9.50 3.70 2.92
CA LYS A 146 10.37 2.90 2.05
C LYS A 146 9.57 2.21 0.95
N THR A 147 8.37 1.75 1.25
CA THR A 147 7.46 1.10 0.30
C THR A 147 6.90 2.11 -0.70
N TYR A 148 6.49 3.29 -0.23
CA TYR A 148 6.07 4.39 -1.10
C TYR A 148 7.20 4.92 -2.00
N LYS A 149 8.42 4.96 -1.49
CA LYS A 149 9.63 5.33 -2.24
C LYS A 149 9.88 4.39 -3.42
N ASN A 150 9.88 3.09 -3.17
CA ASN A 150 10.19 2.07 -4.18
C ASN A 150 9.03 1.77 -5.14
N GLY A 151 7.80 1.97 -4.67
CA GLY A 151 6.57 1.57 -5.35
C GLY A 151 6.11 0.17 -4.97
N PHE A 152 4.82 -0.09 -5.14
CA PHE A 152 4.15 -1.32 -4.72
C PHE A 152 2.91 -1.61 -5.57
N GLY A 153 2.41 -2.85 -5.48
CA GLY A 153 1.27 -3.34 -6.26
C GLY A 153 1.68 -3.99 -7.58
N ASP A 154 0.72 -4.13 -8.50
CA ASP A 154 0.92 -4.69 -9.83
C ASP A 154 0.59 -3.64 -10.88
N LEU A 155 1.52 -3.35 -11.80
CA LEU A 155 1.32 -2.40 -12.89
C LEU A 155 0.11 -2.75 -13.79
N SER A 156 -0.31 -4.01 -13.82
CA SER A 156 -1.54 -4.45 -14.51
C SER A 156 -2.80 -4.32 -13.65
N GLY A 157 -2.65 -4.27 -12.32
CA GLY A 157 -3.69 -4.14 -11.30
C GLY A 157 -3.69 -2.78 -10.61
N GLU A 158 -3.88 -2.76 -9.29
CA GLU A 158 -3.68 -1.56 -8.48
C GLU A 158 -2.21 -1.37 -8.11
N PHE A 159 -1.73 -0.13 -8.13
CA PHE A 159 -0.34 0.16 -7.78
C PHE A 159 -0.10 1.63 -7.44
N TRP A 160 1.03 1.86 -6.77
CA TRP A 160 1.74 3.14 -6.69
C TRP A 160 3.12 2.97 -7.32
N LEU A 161 3.47 3.80 -8.31
CA LEU A 161 4.67 3.60 -9.12
C LEU A 161 5.97 3.65 -8.30
N GLY A 162 5.99 4.48 -7.26
CA GLY A 162 7.15 4.73 -6.40
C GLY A 162 7.64 6.17 -6.52
N ASN A 163 7.85 6.84 -5.38
CA ASN A 163 8.19 8.27 -5.36
C ASN A 163 9.51 8.55 -6.10
N ASP A 164 10.51 7.68 -6.01
CA ASP A 164 11.78 7.87 -6.75
C ASP A 164 11.56 7.86 -8.27
N LYS A 165 10.71 6.96 -8.77
CA LYS A 165 10.39 6.87 -10.20
C LYS A 165 9.52 8.04 -10.66
N ILE A 166 8.56 8.45 -9.83
CA ILE A 166 7.71 9.63 -10.11
C ILE A 166 8.59 10.89 -10.18
N TYR A 167 9.54 11.05 -9.25
CA TYR A 167 10.51 12.13 -9.25
C TYR A 167 11.32 12.13 -10.55
N GLN A 168 11.91 11.00 -10.92
CA GLN A 168 12.70 10.85 -12.14
C GLN A 168 11.91 11.25 -13.39
N ILE A 169 10.70 10.71 -13.58
CA ILE A 169 9.92 11.01 -14.79
C ILE A 169 9.48 12.47 -14.80
N SER A 170 8.90 12.95 -13.69
CA SER A 170 8.25 14.27 -13.67
C SER A 170 9.20 15.46 -13.78
N ASN A 171 10.51 15.24 -13.63
CA ASN A 171 11.54 16.26 -13.80
C ASN A 171 12.28 16.20 -15.15
N GLU A 172 11.98 15.21 -16.00
CA GLU A 172 12.65 15.05 -17.31
C GLU A 172 12.15 16.06 -18.35
N LYS A 173 10.84 16.37 -18.32
CA LYS A 173 10.15 17.30 -19.22
C LYS A 173 9.13 18.09 -18.39
N VAL A 174 8.43 19.02 -19.02
CA VAL A 174 7.22 19.60 -18.42
C VAL A 174 6.07 18.63 -18.64
N TYR A 175 5.50 18.10 -17.55
CA TYR A 175 4.38 17.16 -17.61
C TYR A 175 3.08 17.80 -17.15
N LEU A 176 2.00 17.45 -17.84
CA LEU A 176 0.63 17.63 -17.40
C LEU A 176 0.24 16.45 -16.49
N LEU A 177 -0.57 16.70 -15.47
CA LEU A 177 -1.20 15.64 -14.67
C LEU A 177 -2.68 15.55 -15.00
N ARG A 178 -3.19 14.33 -15.20
CA ARG A 178 -4.60 14.01 -15.28
C ARG A 178 -4.98 13.02 -14.20
N ILE A 179 -6.10 13.28 -13.55
CA ILE A 179 -6.72 12.43 -12.54
C ILE A 179 -8.11 12.07 -13.00
N ASP A 180 -8.34 10.79 -13.31
CA ASP A 180 -9.66 10.28 -13.67
C ASP A 180 -10.30 9.62 -12.43
N LEU A 181 -11.52 10.04 -12.10
CA LEU A 181 -12.27 9.56 -10.95
C LEU A 181 -13.60 8.93 -11.38
N LYS A 182 -14.04 7.90 -10.66
CA LYS A 182 -15.37 7.29 -10.83
C LYS A 182 -15.98 6.96 -9.48
N ASN A 183 -17.27 7.21 -9.33
CA ASN A 183 -18.02 6.84 -8.13
C ASN A 183 -18.74 5.49 -8.31
N TRP A 184 -19.44 5.04 -7.27
CA TRP A 184 -20.15 3.76 -7.26
C TRP A 184 -21.42 3.75 -8.12
N SER A 185 -21.98 4.93 -8.40
CA SER A 185 -23.07 5.15 -9.35
C SER A 185 -22.61 5.25 -10.80
N SER A 186 -21.31 4.99 -11.07
CA SER A 186 -20.67 5.03 -12.39
C SER A 186 -20.56 6.42 -13.03
N GLU A 187 -20.78 7.49 -12.28
CA GLU A 187 -20.44 8.84 -12.72
C GLU A 187 -18.92 8.98 -12.78
N THR A 188 -18.43 9.62 -13.84
CA THR A 188 -17.00 9.87 -14.05
C THR A 188 -16.73 11.36 -14.13
N VAL A 189 -15.72 11.82 -13.39
CA VAL A 189 -15.19 13.18 -13.46
C VAL A 189 -13.68 13.12 -13.63
N TYR A 190 -13.08 14.25 -13.99
CA TYR A 190 -11.63 14.36 -14.10
C TYR A 190 -11.12 15.71 -13.60
N GLY A 191 -9.88 15.73 -13.14
CA GLY A 191 -9.09 16.94 -12.90
C GLY A 191 -7.82 16.89 -13.74
N GLU A 192 -7.41 18.02 -14.29
CA GLU A 192 -6.17 18.19 -15.03
C GLU A 192 -5.41 19.38 -14.46
N TYR A 193 -4.08 19.25 -14.40
CA TYR A 193 -3.16 20.29 -13.99
C TYR A 193 -2.15 20.51 -15.10
N ASP A 194 -1.96 21.77 -15.50
CA ASP A 194 -1.08 22.13 -16.63
C ASP A 194 0.42 21.99 -16.31
N ARG A 195 0.75 21.62 -15.07
CA ARG A 195 2.09 21.27 -14.62
C ARG A 195 2.01 20.25 -13.48
N PHE A 196 2.96 19.33 -13.44
CA PHE A 196 3.16 18.40 -12.33
C PHE A 196 4.62 17.99 -12.21
N TYR A 197 5.14 18.08 -11.00
CA TYR A 197 6.38 17.42 -10.61
C TYR A 197 6.44 17.27 -9.09
N ILE A 198 7.36 16.43 -8.65
CA ILE A 198 7.73 16.34 -7.23
C ILE A 198 9.21 16.65 -7.06
N GLU A 199 9.61 17.12 -5.89
CA GLU A 199 11.02 17.28 -5.52
C GLU A 199 11.63 15.92 -5.11
N ASP A 200 12.91 15.92 -4.76
CA ASP A 200 13.62 14.70 -4.35
C ASP A 200 13.28 14.25 -2.91
N GLU A 201 13.86 13.13 -2.47
CA GLU A 201 13.66 12.60 -1.12
C GLU A 201 14.19 13.54 -0.02
N ALA A 202 15.26 14.28 -0.29
CA ALA A 202 15.83 15.25 0.66
C ALA A 202 14.79 16.32 0.98
N ALA A 203 14.09 16.81 -0.05
CA ALA A 203 12.96 17.71 0.05
C ALA A 203 11.61 17.04 0.39
N LYS A 204 11.62 15.73 0.68
CA LYS A 204 10.45 14.93 1.07
C LYS A 204 9.39 14.84 -0.01
N TYR A 205 9.83 14.71 -1.27
CA TYR A 205 8.96 14.55 -2.43
C TYR A 205 7.88 15.63 -2.54
N ARG A 206 8.23 16.88 -2.18
CA ARG A 206 7.28 18.01 -2.19
C ARG A 206 6.53 18.10 -3.52
N LEU A 207 5.20 18.19 -3.45
CA LEU A 207 4.33 18.27 -4.61
C LEU A 207 4.36 19.67 -5.22
N HIS A 208 4.31 19.71 -6.55
CA HIS A 208 4.03 20.93 -7.30
C HIS A 208 3.04 20.65 -8.42
N VAL A 209 1.93 21.40 -8.44
CA VAL A 209 0.91 21.35 -9.50
C VAL A 209 0.63 22.73 -10.08
N GLY A 210 0.27 22.76 -11.36
CA GLY A 210 -0.05 23.98 -12.09
C GLY A 210 -1.52 24.42 -11.99
N ALA A 211 -1.98 25.18 -12.97
CA ALA A 211 -3.37 25.62 -13.02
C ALA A 211 -4.31 24.44 -13.28
N TYR A 212 -5.38 24.39 -12.49
CA TYR A 212 -6.40 23.35 -12.59
C TYR A 212 -7.39 23.61 -13.73
N SER A 213 -7.84 22.52 -14.36
CA SER A 213 -9.05 22.46 -15.18
C SER A 213 -9.75 21.10 -15.01
N GLY A 214 -11.03 21.01 -15.37
CA GLY A 214 -11.77 19.75 -15.35
C GLY A 214 -13.08 19.79 -14.59
N THR A 215 -13.75 18.64 -14.50
CA THR A 215 -15.11 18.48 -13.98
C THR A 215 -15.18 17.94 -12.55
N ALA A 216 -14.04 17.57 -11.95
CA ALA A 216 -13.98 17.06 -10.58
C ALA A 216 -14.14 18.16 -9.51
N GLY A 217 -14.19 19.43 -9.92
CA GLY A 217 -14.17 20.59 -9.04
C GLY A 217 -12.81 20.76 -8.36
N ASP A 218 -12.17 21.91 -8.55
CA ASP A 218 -11.04 22.31 -7.71
C ASP A 218 -11.03 23.84 -7.62
N GLY A 219 -11.48 24.34 -6.48
CA GLY A 219 -11.38 25.74 -6.07
C GLY A 219 -10.57 25.83 -4.78
N GLY A 220 -9.42 25.13 -4.74
CA GLY A 220 -8.57 25.01 -3.55
C GLY A 220 -9.00 23.89 -2.59
N TYR A 221 -9.88 22.99 -3.04
CA TYR A 221 -10.33 21.82 -2.27
C TYR A 221 -10.12 20.49 -3.03
N GLY A 222 -9.43 20.55 -4.18
CA GLY A 222 -8.88 19.42 -4.89
C GLY A 222 -7.38 19.24 -4.58
N LEU A 223 -6.62 18.68 -5.51
CA LEU A 223 -5.17 18.52 -5.36
C LEU A 223 -4.42 19.88 -5.31
N SER A 224 -5.02 20.99 -5.77
CA SER A 224 -4.42 22.33 -5.61
C SER A 224 -4.15 22.69 -4.14
N TYR A 225 -4.91 22.13 -3.20
CA TYR A 225 -4.62 22.32 -1.77
C TYR A 225 -3.33 21.63 -1.36
N ASN A 226 -3.02 20.48 -1.96
CA ASN A 226 -1.84 19.69 -1.62
C ASN A 226 -0.54 20.27 -2.22
N ASP A 227 -0.64 21.31 -3.05
CA ASP A 227 0.49 21.98 -3.69
C ASP A 227 1.47 22.56 -2.64
N GLY A 228 2.77 22.32 -2.85
CA GLY A 228 3.84 22.77 -1.94
C GLY A 228 4.02 21.94 -0.67
N HIS A 229 3.11 21.00 -0.37
CA HIS A 229 3.21 20.15 0.81
C HIS A 229 4.12 18.94 0.58
N ARG A 230 4.72 18.47 1.68
CA ARG A 230 5.66 17.33 1.69
C ARG A 230 4.88 16.03 1.79
N PHE A 231 5.46 14.96 1.25
CA PHE A 231 4.89 13.63 1.39
C PHE A 231 5.07 13.14 2.84
N SER A 232 4.05 12.49 3.39
CA SER A 232 4.11 11.83 4.70
C SER A 232 3.53 10.42 4.60
N THR A 233 4.08 9.52 5.41
CA THR A 233 3.60 8.15 5.63
C THR A 233 3.47 7.92 7.14
N HIS A 234 2.85 6.80 7.53
CA HIS A 234 2.57 6.52 8.94
C HIS A 234 3.83 6.37 9.81
N ASP A 235 5.01 6.22 9.21
CA ASP A 235 6.32 6.11 9.85
C ASP A 235 7.21 7.33 9.60
N GLN A 236 6.74 8.32 8.83
CA GLN A 236 7.48 9.54 8.54
C GLN A 236 6.54 10.73 8.36
N ASP A 237 6.34 11.45 9.46
CA ASP A 237 5.58 12.69 9.51
C ASP A 237 6.38 13.87 8.93
N ASN A 238 5.87 14.45 7.84
CA ASN A 238 6.35 15.71 7.26
C ASN A 238 5.21 16.68 6.98
N ASP A 239 4.06 16.52 7.65
CA ASP A 239 2.95 17.44 7.48
C ASP A 239 3.23 18.81 8.14
N ASP A 240 2.30 19.75 7.97
CA ASP A 240 2.52 21.14 8.39
C ASP A 240 1.95 21.44 9.79
N ILE A 241 1.55 20.41 10.56
CA ILE A 241 0.99 20.55 11.89
C ILE A 241 1.92 19.94 12.95
N SER A 242 2.52 20.78 13.78
CA SER A 242 3.32 20.31 14.92
C SER A 242 2.48 19.49 15.92
N GLY A 243 2.89 18.24 16.17
CA GLY A 243 2.31 17.38 17.20
C GLY A 243 1.05 16.62 16.75
N VAL A 244 0.70 16.71 15.47
CA VAL A 244 -0.28 15.86 14.79
C VAL A 244 0.46 15.13 13.69
N ASP A 245 0.11 13.88 13.45
CA ASP A 245 0.57 13.14 12.29
C ASP A 245 -0.67 12.74 11.49
N CYS A 246 -0.90 13.43 10.38
CA CYS A 246 -2.07 13.23 9.53
C CYS A 246 -2.11 11.84 8.88
N ALA A 247 -0.97 11.15 8.77
CA ALA A 247 -0.90 9.79 8.23
C ALA A 247 -1.28 8.71 9.27
N THR A 248 -1.12 8.99 10.58
CA THR A 248 -1.48 8.05 11.66
C THR A 248 -2.75 8.40 12.43
N SER A 249 -3.09 9.68 12.56
CA SER A 249 -4.12 10.22 13.46
C SER A 249 -5.53 9.65 13.27
N LEU A 250 -5.78 8.92 12.18
CA LEU A 250 -7.07 8.30 11.85
C LEU A 250 -6.98 6.80 11.51
N GLY A 251 -5.95 6.08 11.98
CA GLY A 251 -5.92 4.62 11.93
C GLY A 251 -5.31 4.00 10.67
N GLY A 252 -4.20 4.55 10.18
CA GLY A 252 -3.41 3.95 9.09
C GLY A 252 -3.87 4.41 7.72
N ARG A 253 -3.53 5.66 7.38
CA ARG A 253 -3.89 6.27 6.09
C ARG A 253 -2.80 6.01 5.06
N GLY A 254 -3.17 6.03 3.79
CA GLY A 254 -2.19 5.93 2.72
C GLY A 254 -1.28 7.16 2.66
N GLY A 255 -0.04 6.97 2.24
CA GLY A 255 0.93 8.05 2.08
C GLY A 255 0.44 9.11 1.09
N TRP A 256 0.63 10.38 1.44
CA TRP A 256 0.14 11.51 0.66
C TRP A 256 0.89 12.82 0.98
N TRP A 257 0.63 13.87 0.20
CA TRP A 257 1.12 15.22 0.45
C TRP A 257 0.23 15.97 1.44
N TYR A 258 0.41 15.70 2.73
CA TYR A 258 -0.41 16.27 3.78
C TYR A 258 0.03 17.70 4.13
N GLY A 259 -0.93 18.63 4.15
CA GLY A 259 -0.75 20.01 4.61
C GLY A 259 -1.21 20.14 6.05
N ALA A 260 -2.28 20.92 6.28
CA ALA A 260 -3.05 20.81 7.53
C ALA A 260 -4.00 19.60 7.43
N CYS A 261 -3.40 18.41 7.30
CA CYS A 261 -4.02 17.20 6.79
C CYS A 261 -4.46 17.38 5.32
N GLU A 262 -5.71 17.09 4.96
CA GLU A 262 -6.08 17.00 3.55
C GLU A 262 -7.57 17.19 3.28
N TRP A 263 -7.86 17.69 2.08
CA TRP A 263 -9.19 17.62 1.45
C TRP A 263 -9.28 16.50 0.41
N VAL A 264 -8.14 16.01 -0.04
CA VAL A 264 -8.00 14.96 -1.05
C VAL A 264 -6.94 13.99 -0.57
N ASN A 265 -7.26 12.70 -0.59
CA ASN A 265 -6.25 11.65 -0.53
C ASN A 265 -6.77 10.42 -1.28
N LEU A 266 -6.16 10.19 -2.44
CA LEU A 266 -6.55 9.11 -3.35
C LEU A 266 -5.95 7.75 -2.95
N ASN A 267 -5.07 7.75 -1.95
CA ASN A 267 -4.37 6.59 -1.42
C ASN A 267 -5.00 6.06 -0.13
N GLN A 268 -6.11 6.64 0.33
CA GLN A 268 -6.83 6.13 1.51
C GLN A 268 -7.25 4.65 1.36
N PRO A 269 -7.51 3.96 2.48
CA PRO A 269 -8.02 2.59 2.48
C PRO A 269 -9.25 2.42 1.59
N TYR A 270 -9.27 1.37 0.78
CA TYR A 270 -10.34 1.14 -0.17
C TYR A 270 -11.61 0.66 0.54
N LYS A 271 -12.75 1.31 0.25
CA LYS A 271 -14.04 0.94 0.85
C LYS A 271 -15.05 0.48 -0.20
N HIS A 272 -15.33 -0.82 -0.20
CA HIS A 272 -16.28 -1.42 -1.12
C HIS A 272 -17.71 -0.89 -0.89
N GLY A 273 -18.42 -0.61 -1.98
CA GLY A 273 -19.82 -0.16 -1.95
C GLY A 273 -20.01 1.32 -1.66
N GLY A 274 -18.93 2.11 -1.59
CA GLY A 274 -19.00 3.56 -1.40
C GLY A 274 -19.22 4.01 0.03
N GLY A 275 -19.26 3.07 0.98
CA GLY A 275 -19.26 3.38 2.41
C GLY A 275 -17.95 4.07 2.78
N GLY A 276 -18.02 5.34 3.12
CA GLY A 276 -16.89 6.14 3.56
C GLY A 276 -17.41 7.36 4.30
N ASP A 277 -16.55 7.98 5.07
CA ASP A 277 -16.83 9.25 5.74
C ASP A 277 -15.67 10.22 5.46
N ASN A 278 -15.67 11.37 6.13
CA ASN A 278 -14.62 12.38 6.00
C ASN A 278 -13.20 11.88 6.41
N GLN A 279 -13.09 10.67 6.96
CA GLN A 279 -11.85 10.13 7.50
C GLN A 279 -11.45 8.81 6.83
N ASN A 280 -12.40 8.11 6.21
CA ASN A 280 -12.26 6.74 5.74
C ASN A 280 -12.74 6.56 4.30
N GLY A 281 -11.82 6.30 3.38
CA GLY A 281 -12.12 6.04 1.97
C GLY A 281 -11.37 6.98 1.03
N ILE A 282 -11.24 6.57 -0.23
CA ILE A 282 -10.61 7.39 -1.28
C ILE A 282 -11.43 8.67 -1.43
N GLU A 283 -10.80 9.83 -1.19
CA GLU A 283 -11.51 11.10 -1.04
C GLU A 283 -11.03 12.16 -2.03
N TRP A 284 -12.00 12.88 -2.61
CA TRP A 284 -11.82 14.11 -3.37
C TRP A 284 -12.94 15.09 -2.98
N TYR A 285 -12.70 15.88 -1.92
CA TYR A 285 -13.76 16.65 -1.26
C TYR A 285 -14.57 17.53 -2.21
N ALA A 286 -13.93 18.20 -3.17
CA ALA A 286 -14.62 19.09 -4.10
C ALA A 286 -15.71 18.41 -4.94
N TRP A 287 -15.72 17.07 -5.03
CA TRP A 287 -16.73 16.28 -5.72
C TRP A 287 -17.56 15.40 -4.78
N SER A 288 -16.92 14.71 -3.84
CA SER A 288 -17.62 13.80 -2.91
C SER A 288 -18.25 14.52 -1.73
N ALA A 289 -17.72 15.68 -1.33
CA ALA A 289 -18.09 16.43 -0.13
C ALA A 289 -18.16 15.54 1.13
N HIS A 290 -17.21 14.61 1.30
CA HIS A 290 -17.17 13.59 2.36
C HIS A 290 -18.36 12.63 2.42
N ARG A 291 -19.20 12.56 1.38
CA ARG A 291 -20.44 11.76 1.41
C ARG A 291 -20.24 10.30 1.03
N TYR A 292 -19.16 9.99 0.32
CA TYR A 292 -18.89 8.64 -0.18
C TYR A 292 -17.42 8.46 -0.53
N SER A 293 -16.93 7.22 -0.42
CA SER A 293 -15.61 6.84 -0.96
C SER A 293 -15.68 6.69 -2.47
N ILE A 294 -14.69 7.22 -3.18
CA ILE A 294 -14.51 7.06 -4.63
C ILE A 294 -14.25 5.60 -4.96
N LYS A 295 -14.77 5.13 -6.11
CA LYS A 295 -14.64 3.74 -6.59
C LYS A 295 -13.36 3.53 -7.40
N SER A 296 -13.00 4.46 -8.29
CA SER A 296 -11.72 4.36 -8.99
C SER A 296 -11.06 5.71 -9.11
N SER A 297 -9.74 5.72 -9.01
CA SER A 297 -8.89 6.89 -9.12
C SER A 297 -7.65 6.49 -9.89
N PHE A 298 -7.38 7.13 -11.03
CA PHE A 298 -6.17 6.92 -11.83
C PHE A 298 -5.42 8.25 -11.95
N MET A 299 -4.19 8.33 -11.46
CA MET A 299 -3.30 9.48 -11.65
C MET A 299 -2.29 9.16 -12.75
N LYS A 300 -2.19 10.03 -13.75
CA LYS A 300 -1.34 9.80 -14.91
C LYS A 300 -0.78 11.09 -15.49
N ILE A 301 0.40 11.01 -16.05
CA ILE A 301 1.11 12.17 -16.61
C ILE A 301 1.42 11.98 -18.08
N ARG A 302 1.53 13.09 -18.79
CA ARG A 302 1.97 13.15 -20.19
C ARG A 302 2.74 14.45 -20.43
N PRO A 303 3.78 14.45 -21.27
CA PRO A 303 4.46 15.68 -21.63
C PRO A 303 3.48 16.75 -22.13
N ALA A 304 3.71 18.00 -21.71
CA ALA A 304 2.96 19.14 -22.21
C ALA A 304 3.21 19.34 -23.73
N PRO A 305 2.19 19.76 -24.51
CA PRO A 305 2.31 20.03 -25.94
C PRO A 305 3.36 21.09 -26.31
#